data_AF-A0A524EE27-F1
#
_entry.id   AF-A0A524EE27-F1
#
_cell.length_a   1.000
_cell.length_b   1.000
_cell.length_c   1.000
_cell.angle_alpha   90.00
_cell.angle_beta   90.00
_cell.angle_gamma   90.00
#
_symmetry.space_group_name_H-M   'P 1'
#
loop_
_entity.id
_entity.type
_entity.pdbx_description
1 polymer ?
#
loop_
_entity_poly.entity_id
_entity_poly.type
_entity_poly.pdbx_seq_one_letter_code
_entity_poly.pdbx_strand_id
1 'polypeptide(L)'
;MTESSFVNGDTSNLGILASRAWKKAIADFYHPPLPDPVIEHDSEKASHFYIDSDTWTVHLNTFGVPANLPPKEKLSFLTSICQHEIQHYLVCPYDGVSNGMMFAAARRHVDDELAMFACNLYADLLVDSALL
;
A
#
# COMPACT_ATOMS: atom_id res chain seq x y z
N MET A 1 -19.23 -30.70 22.78
CA MET A 1 -17.96 -30.46 23.50
C MET A 1 -16.87 -30.57 22.47
N THR A 2 -16.43 -29.40 21.97
CA THR A 2 -15.09 -28.79 22.22
C THR A 2 -14.05 -29.48 21.32
N GLU A 3 -13.43 -28.86 20.33
CA GLU A 3 -12.73 -27.57 20.30
C GLU A 3 -12.44 -27.20 18.83
N SER A 4 -12.43 -25.91 18.50
CA SER A 4 -11.29 -25.27 17.82
C SER A 4 -11.67 -23.81 17.54
N SER A 5 -11.48 -22.98 18.56
CA SER A 5 -11.48 -21.53 18.44
C SER A 5 -10.06 -21.05 18.73
N PHE A 6 -9.18 -21.17 17.75
CA PHE A 6 -7.83 -20.60 17.74
C PHE A 6 -7.61 -19.79 16.46
N VAL A 7 -8.40 -18.73 16.26
CA VAL A 7 -8.06 -17.65 15.32
C VAL A 7 -8.62 -16.38 15.95
N ASN A 8 -7.78 -15.56 16.60
CA ASN A 8 -8.09 -14.17 16.98
C ASN A 8 -6.92 -13.44 17.66
N GLY A 9 -5.84 -14.13 18.04
CA GLY A 9 -4.68 -13.50 18.69
C GLY A 9 -3.78 -12.72 17.73
N ASP A 10 -3.41 -13.31 16.59
CA ASP A 10 -2.38 -12.76 15.70
C ASP A 10 -2.92 -11.62 14.81
N THR A 11 -4.18 -11.71 14.37
CA THR A 11 -4.87 -10.66 13.60
C THR A 11 -4.99 -9.35 14.39
N SER A 12 -5.28 -9.41 15.69
CA SER A 12 -5.33 -8.21 16.54
C SER A 12 -3.96 -7.54 16.70
N ASN A 13 -2.89 -8.32 16.74
CA ASN A 13 -1.53 -7.83 16.90
C ASN A 13 -1.00 -7.20 15.60
N LEU A 14 -1.27 -7.84 14.45
CA LEU A 14 -0.91 -7.30 13.14
C LEU A 14 -1.62 -5.97 12.84
N GLY A 15 -2.89 -5.83 13.23
CA GLY A 15 -3.60 -4.56 13.08
C GLY A 15 -2.93 -3.43 13.86
N ILE A 16 -2.53 -3.69 15.12
CA ILE A 16 -1.80 -2.72 15.94
C ILE A 16 -0.44 -2.37 15.32
N LEU A 17 0.28 -3.36 14.78
CA LEU A 17 1.56 -3.14 14.12
C LEU A 17 1.39 -2.31 12.84
N ALA A 18 0.37 -2.58 12.03
CA ALA A 18 0.06 -1.80 10.83
C ALA A 18 -0.31 -0.35 11.17
N SER A 19 -1.15 -0.11 12.18
CA SER A 19 -1.44 1.26 12.64
C SER A 19 -0.19 2.00 13.13
N ARG A 20 0.72 1.30 13.83
CA ARG A 20 1.98 1.89 14.30
C ARG A 20 2.94 2.17 13.15
N ALA A 21 3.03 1.27 12.19
CA ALA A 21 3.81 1.44 10.97
C ALA A 21 3.34 2.68 10.19
N TRP A 22 2.03 2.82 9.98
CA TRP A 22 1.43 3.98 9.32
C TRP A 22 1.78 5.30 10.01
N LYS A 23 1.60 5.38 11.33
CA LYS A 23 1.94 6.58 12.11
C LYS A 23 3.42 6.93 12.01
N LYS A 24 4.29 5.93 11.99
CA LYS A 24 5.73 6.13 11.83
C LYS A 24 6.05 6.63 10.43
N ALA A 25 5.47 6.02 9.40
CA ALA A 25 5.66 6.42 8.02
C ALA A 25 5.20 7.87 7.80
N ILE A 26 3.98 8.25 8.23
CA ILE A 26 3.51 9.65 8.15
C ILE A 26 4.47 10.62 8.84
N ALA A 27 5.02 10.27 10.01
CA ALA A 27 5.94 11.16 10.72
C ALA A 27 7.23 11.46 9.94
N ASP A 28 7.62 10.58 9.02
CA ASP A 28 8.78 10.77 8.14
C ASP A 28 8.46 11.74 6.97
N PHE A 29 7.18 11.98 6.65
CA PHE A 29 6.76 12.84 5.55
C PHE A 29 6.16 14.16 6.04
N TYR A 30 6.67 15.28 5.53
CA TYR A 30 6.35 16.60 6.09
C TYR A 30 4.88 16.97 5.89
N HIS A 31 4.32 16.89 4.67
CA HIS A 31 2.93 17.22 4.28
C HIS A 31 2.57 16.38 3.04
N PRO A 32 1.40 15.70 2.96
CA PRO A 32 0.06 16.24 3.21
C PRO A 32 -0.74 15.47 4.30
N PRO A 33 -1.91 15.97 4.73
CA PRO A 33 -2.83 15.20 5.57
C PRO A 33 -3.38 14.03 4.73
N LEU A 34 -2.75 12.87 4.87
CA LEU A 34 -3.26 11.63 4.29
C LEU A 34 -4.40 11.09 5.17
N PRO A 35 -5.47 10.54 4.57
CA PRO A 35 -6.49 9.84 5.34
C PRO A 35 -5.86 8.66 6.10
N ASP A 36 -6.45 8.29 7.23
CA ASP A 36 -6.06 7.07 7.92
C ASP A 36 -6.31 5.85 7.01
N PRO A 37 -5.41 4.85 7.03
CA PRO A 37 -5.51 3.72 6.14
C PRO A 37 -6.61 2.77 6.60
N VAL A 38 -7.16 2.03 5.66
CA VAL A 38 -8.02 0.89 5.97
C VAL A 38 -7.14 -0.32 6.24
N ILE A 39 -7.17 -0.82 7.48
CA ILE A 39 -6.46 -2.03 7.87
C ILE A 39 -7.41 -3.21 7.80
N GLU A 40 -7.06 -4.20 7.00
CA GLU A 40 -7.89 -5.37 6.73
C GLU A 40 -7.10 -6.68 6.83
N HIS A 41 -7.82 -7.79 6.82
CA HIS A 41 -7.25 -9.13 6.80
C HIS A 41 -8.12 -10.02 5.91
N ASP A 42 -7.78 -10.08 4.64
CA ASP A 42 -8.58 -10.76 3.62
C ASP A 42 -7.69 -11.62 2.70
N SER A 43 -7.89 -12.93 2.70
CA SER A 43 -7.12 -13.86 1.87
C SER A 43 -7.55 -13.88 0.41
N GLU A 44 -8.73 -13.35 0.08
CA GLU A 44 -9.32 -13.43 -1.26
C GLU A 44 -8.94 -12.24 -2.14
N LYS A 45 -8.30 -11.20 -1.58
CA LYS A 45 -7.86 -10.03 -2.35
C LYS A 45 -6.61 -10.33 -3.16
N ALA A 46 -6.64 -9.90 -4.43
CA ALA A 46 -5.54 -10.04 -5.38
C ALA A 46 -4.32 -9.14 -5.06
N SER A 47 -4.51 -8.05 -4.32
CA SER A 47 -3.44 -7.20 -3.82
C SER A 47 -3.50 -7.09 -2.30
N HIS A 48 -2.33 -7.00 -1.67
CA HIS A 48 -2.20 -6.88 -0.23
C HIS A 48 -1.95 -5.44 0.24
N PHE A 49 -1.44 -4.58 -0.63
CA PHE A 49 -1.13 -3.18 -0.32
C PHE A 49 -1.41 -2.36 -1.56
N TYR A 50 -2.28 -1.35 -1.44
CA TYR A 50 -2.69 -0.54 -2.58
C TYR A 50 -3.37 0.76 -2.14
N ILE A 51 -3.50 1.71 -3.07
CA ILE A 51 -4.32 2.91 -2.93
C ILE A 51 -5.64 2.70 -3.68
N ASP A 52 -6.75 2.95 -3.00
CA ASP A 52 -8.06 3.03 -3.64
C ASP A 52 -8.14 4.30 -4.49
N SER A 53 -8.35 4.17 -5.81
CA SER A 53 -8.26 5.32 -6.73
C SER A 53 -9.42 6.31 -6.63
N ASP A 54 -10.54 5.90 -6.04
CA ASP A 54 -11.73 6.74 -5.89
C ASP A 54 -11.65 7.59 -4.61
N THR A 55 -11.24 6.96 -3.51
CA THR A 55 -11.19 7.56 -2.18
C THR A 55 -9.81 8.04 -1.78
N TRP A 56 -8.77 7.64 -2.52
CA TRP A 56 -7.36 7.91 -2.21
C TRP A 56 -6.96 7.44 -0.81
N THR A 57 -7.53 6.31 -0.39
CA THR A 57 -7.23 5.71 0.90
C THR A 57 -6.24 4.58 0.70
N VAL A 58 -5.21 4.52 1.54
CA VAL A 58 -4.28 3.38 1.56
C VAL A 58 -4.96 2.19 2.23
N HIS A 59 -4.96 1.05 1.55
CA HIS A 59 -5.43 -0.23 2.09
C HIS A 59 -4.24 -1.11 2.46
N LEU A 60 -4.21 -1.54 3.73
CA LEU A 60 -3.18 -2.39 4.30
C LEU A 60 -3.79 -3.74 4.68
N ASN A 61 -3.64 -4.73 3.81
CA ASN A 61 -4.10 -6.08 4.07
C ASN A 61 -3.02 -6.89 4.78
N THR A 62 -3.25 -7.14 6.06
CA THR A 62 -2.33 -7.84 6.94
C THR A 62 -2.12 -9.31 6.58
N PHE A 63 -2.95 -9.89 5.69
CA PHE A 63 -2.73 -11.24 5.16
C PHE A 63 -1.43 -11.36 4.34
N GLY A 64 -1.01 -10.27 3.67
CA GLY A 64 0.24 -10.23 2.92
C GLY A 64 1.50 -10.12 3.78
N VAL A 65 1.37 -10.01 5.10
CA VAL A 65 2.53 -9.90 6.01
C VAL A 65 3.17 -11.28 6.18
N PRO A 66 4.49 -11.43 5.94
CA PRO A 66 5.15 -12.72 6.12
C PRO A 66 5.01 -13.25 7.56
N ALA A 67 4.38 -14.41 7.70
CA ALA A 67 4.02 -14.98 9.01
C ALA A 67 5.24 -15.21 9.91
N ASN A 68 6.37 -15.59 9.30
CA ASN A 68 7.59 -16.05 9.98
C ASN A 68 8.46 -14.93 10.55
N LEU A 69 8.14 -13.66 10.26
CA LEU A 69 8.93 -12.52 10.74
C LEU A 69 8.66 -12.23 12.24
N PRO A 70 9.69 -11.91 13.04
CA PRO A 70 9.48 -11.45 14.41
C PRO A 70 8.80 -10.07 14.43
N PRO A 71 8.13 -9.68 15.53
CA PRO A 71 7.33 -8.44 15.58
C PRO A 71 8.07 -7.16 15.16
N LYS A 72 9.36 -7.05 15.50
CA LYS A 72 10.19 -5.89 15.10
C LYS A 72 10.39 -5.83 13.60
N GLU A 73 10.63 -6.98 12.96
CA GLU A 73 10.82 -7.06 11.50
C GLU A 73 9.50 -6.89 10.76
N LYS A 74 8.38 -7.42 11.30
CA LYS A 74 7.03 -7.13 10.79
C LYS A 74 6.72 -5.64 10.80
N LEU A 75 7.08 -4.93 11.87
CA LEU A 75 6.90 -3.48 11.95
C LEU A 75 7.76 -2.74 10.91
N SER A 76 9.03 -3.12 10.76
CA SER A 76 9.90 -2.52 9.74
C SER A 76 9.40 -2.76 8.32
N PHE A 77 8.97 -4.00 8.02
CA PHE A 77 8.37 -4.37 6.75
C PHE A 77 7.12 -3.52 6.46
N LEU A 78 6.16 -3.50 7.39
CA LEU A 78 4.94 -2.70 7.24
C LEU A 78 5.24 -1.20 7.10
N THR A 79 6.25 -0.69 7.81
CA THR A 79 6.66 0.72 7.70
C THR A 79 7.19 1.01 6.30
N SER A 80 8.04 0.14 5.74
CA SER A 80 8.56 0.28 4.38
C SER A 80 7.45 0.27 3.34
N ILE A 81 6.46 -0.61 3.50
CA ILE A 81 5.29 -0.66 2.62
C ILE A 81 4.48 0.62 2.73
N CYS A 82 4.19 1.10 3.95
CA CYS A 82 3.49 2.38 4.13
C CYS A 82 4.26 3.54 3.50
N GLN A 83 5.59 3.55 3.60
CA GLN A 83 6.43 4.57 2.97
C GLN A 83 6.35 4.53 1.44
N HIS A 84 6.36 3.34 0.84
CA HIS A 84 6.13 3.15 -0.61
C HIS A 84 4.77 3.75 -1.02
N GLU A 85 3.69 3.38 -0.34
CA GLU A 85 2.35 3.91 -0.67
C GLU A 85 2.26 5.43 -0.48
N ILE A 86 2.89 6.00 0.55
CA ILE A 86 2.89 7.46 0.77
C ILE A 86 3.66 8.19 -0.35
N GLN A 87 4.68 7.58 -0.95
CA GLN A 87 5.43 8.22 -2.02
C GLN A 87 4.65 8.34 -3.34
N HIS A 88 3.63 7.51 -3.57
CA HIS A 88 2.64 7.69 -4.65
C HIS A 88 1.82 9.00 -4.50
N TYR A 89 1.88 9.67 -3.35
CA TYR A 89 1.31 11.01 -3.17
C TYR A 89 2.33 12.14 -3.41
N LEU A 90 3.63 11.85 -3.30
CA LEU A 90 4.69 12.86 -3.20
C LEU A 90 5.57 12.96 -4.45
N VAL A 91 5.99 11.83 -5.02
CA VAL A 91 7.03 11.78 -6.07
C VAL A 91 6.40 11.69 -7.45
N CYS A 92 5.44 10.79 -7.60
CA CYS A 92 4.54 10.77 -8.74
C CYS A 92 3.17 11.02 -8.13
N PRO A 93 2.72 12.29 -7.98
CA PRO A 93 1.36 12.49 -7.52
C PRO A 93 0.51 11.75 -8.54
N TYR A 94 -0.12 10.68 -8.11
CA TYR A 94 -1.14 9.98 -8.88
C TYR A 94 -2.35 10.89 -9.12
N ASP A 95 -2.19 12.22 -9.03
CA ASP A 95 -3.25 13.17 -9.22
C ASP A 95 -3.87 12.85 -10.58
N GLY A 96 -5.19 12.94 -10.65
CA GLY A 96 -5.91 12.47 -11.82
C GLY A 96 -5.41 13.10 -13.13
N VAL A 97 -4.73 14.25 -13.03
CA VAL A 97 -4.09 14.96 -14.14
C VAL A 97 -2.84 14.23 -14.63
N SER A 98 -1.85 13.97 -13.77
CA SER A 98 -0.58 13.35 -14.17
C SER A 98 -0.79 11.91 -14.62
N ASN A 99 -1.60 11.15 -13.88
CA ASN A 99 -1.99 9.80 -14.28
C ASN A 99 -2.75 9.82 -15.62
N GLY A 100 -3.68 10.78 -15.81
CA GLY A 100 -4.38 10.97 -17.08
C GLY A 100 -3.45 11.31 -18.25
N MET A 101 -2.42 12.13 -18.02
CA MET A 101 -1.41 12.47 -19.04
C MET A 101 -0.54 11.27 -19.40
N MET A 102 -0.10 10.49 -18.41
CA MET A 102 0.67 9.26 -18.62
C MET A 102 -0.16 8.22 -19.38
N PHE A 103 -1.40 8.01 -18.95
CA PHE A 103 -2.33 7.09 -19.60
C PHE A 103 -2.63 7.50 -21.05
N ALA A 104 -2.90 8.78 -21.29
CA ALA A 104 -3.13 9.30 -22.64
C ALA A 104 -1.90 9.16 -23.56
N ALA A 105 -0.69 9.21 -23.00
CA ALA A 105 0.54 8.95 -23.75
C ALA A 105 0.71 7.45 -24.04
N ALA A 106 0.52 6.59 -23.04
CA ALA A 106 0.67 5.14 -23.17
C ALA A 106 -0.35 4.54 -24.17
N ARG A 107 -1.60 4.99 -24.13
CA ARG A 107 -2.67 4.57 -25.06
C ARG A 107 -2.41 4.85 -26.54
N ARG A 108 -1.42 5.68 -26.88
CA ARG A 108 -0.99 5.88 -28.27
C ARG A 108 -0.24 4.67 -28.82
N HIS A 109 0.22 3.78 -27.95
CA HIS A 109 1.10 2.66 -28.30
C HIS A 109 0.53 1.29 -27.91
N VAL A 110 -0.38 1.24 -26.94
CA VAL A 110 -0.97 0.01 -26.40
C VAL A 110 -2.47 0.21 -26.12
N ASP A 111 -3.20 -0.88 -25.83
CA ASP A 111 -4.59 -0.82 -25.38
C ASP A 111 -4.73 -0.26 -23.94
N ASP A 112 -5.96 -0.06 -23.50
CA ASP A 112 -6.28 0.57 -22.22
C ASP A 112 -5.79 -0.25 -21.01
N GLU A 113 -5.82 -1.58 -21.10
CA GLU A 113 -5.37 -2.46 -20.02
C GLU A 113 -3.85 -2.39 -19.87
N LEU A 114 -3.11 -2.51 -20.97
CA LEU A 114 -1.66 -2.36 -20.96
C LEU A 114 -1.21 -0.93 -20.63
N ALA A 115 -1.98 0.08 -21.04
CA ALA A 115 -1.67 1.48 -20.72
C ALA A 115 -1.77 1.74 -19.22
N MET A 116 -2.80 1.23 -18.55
CA MET A 116 -2.92 1.31 -17.09
C MET A 116 -1.77 0.56 -16.41
N PHE A 117 -1.48 -0.67 -16.87
CA PHE A 117 -0.36 -1.44 -16.35
C PHE A 117 0.98 -0.67 -16.48
N ALA A 118 1.23 -0.05 -17.63
CA ALA A 118 2.44 0.72 -17.86
C ALA A 118 2.55 1.96 -16.95
N CYS A 119 1.43 2.63 -16.67
CA CYS A 119 1.38 3.76 -15.74
C CYS A 119 1.70 3.31 -14.31
N ASN A 120 1.08 2.23 -13.86
CA ASN A 120 1.33 1.62 -12.56
C ASN A 120 2.79 1.22 -12.39
N LEU A 121 3.33 0.45 -13.35
CA LEU A 121 4.72 0.03 -13.34
C LEU A 121 5.70 1.21 -13.30
N TYR A 122 5.43 2.27 -14.08
CA TYR A 122 6.31 3.43 -14.11
C TYR A 122 6.30 4.22 -12.80
N ALA A 123 5.12 4.39 -12.20
CA ALA A 123 4.99 5.05 -10.92
C ALA A 123 5.69 4.24 -9.81
N ASP A 124 5.49 2.92 -9.78
CA ASP A 124 6.17 2.02 -8.83
C ASP A 124 7.69 2.12 -8.97
N LEU A 125 8.23 2.12 -10.20
CA LEU A 125 9.67 2.29 -10.44
C LEU A 125 10.21 3.62 -9.92
N LEU A 126 9.46 4.72 -10.12
CA LEU A 126 9.86 6.03 -9.61
C LEU A 126 9.87 6.06 -8.09
N VAL A 127 8.81 5.55 -7.46
CA VAL A 127 8.69 5.44 -6.00
C VAL A 127 9.83 4.59 -5.44
N ASP A 128 10.04 3.38 -5.97
CA ASP A 128 11.08 2.48 -5.46
C ASP A 128 12.49 3.05 -5.67
N SER A 129 12.73 3.78 -6.75
CA SER A 129 14.02 4.44 -6.98
C SER A 129 14.31 5.59 -6.01
N ALA A 130 13.29 6.16 -5.38
CA ALA A 130 13.44 7.17 -4.33
C ALA A 130 13.64 6.55 -2.93
N LEU A 131 13.43 5.23 -2.78
CA LEU A 131 13.66 4.47 -1.55
C LEU A 131 15.06 3.81 -1.47
N LEU A 132 15.81 3.77 -2.57
CA LEU A 132 17.19 3.23 -2.68
C LEU A 132 18.26 4.33 -2.54
#